data_AF-A0A433PTY2-F1
#
_entry.id   AF-A0A433PTY2-F1
#
_cell.length_a   1.000
_cell.length_b   1.000
_cell.length_c   1.000
_cell.angle_alpha   90.00
_cell.angle_beta   90.00
_cell.angle_gamma   90.00
#
_symmetry.space_group_name_H-M   'P 1'
#
loop_
_entity.id
_entity.type
_entity.pdbx_description
1 polymer ?
#
loop_
_entity_poly.entity_id
_entity_poly.type
_entity_poly.pdbx_seq_one_letter_code
_entity_poly.pdbx_strand_id
1 'polypeptide(L)'
;MIIFQQSIILVLITYLVASQDVAAPIRIVYPSSDTPLYAESLTNIHIEYTTSVQGILVLSLASCKVDSQVMHQVIGKTEVSDTEKPTRFVWLIKNGSEKEACIRASVINGEIETILGISEALTIRPTLKKRSENRESFFDAVKYHREQVSASDMFVVDDRKKTIGIVGAGIGGLFSALLLKSAGLDFEILEASNRIG
;
A
#
# COMPACT_ATOMS: atom_id res chain seq x y z
N MET A 1 60.74 46.94 -43.85
CA MET A 1 60.72 46.77 -42.39
C MET A 1 59.44 46.03 -42.05
N ILE A 2 59.58 44.74 -41.73
CA ILE A 2 58.51 43.72 -41.74
C ILE A 2 57.76 43.77 -40.39
N ILE A 3 56.44 43.87 -40.44
CA ILE A 3 55.57 43.87 -39.26
C ILE A 3 55.23 42.41 -38.92
N PHE A 4 55.76 41.91 -37.80
CA PHE A 4 55.40 40.60 -37.23
C PHE A 4 54.16 40.76 -36.35
N GLN A 5 53.04 40.19 -36.76
CA GLN A 5 51.81 40.12 -35.99
C GLN A 5 51.83 38.81 -35.17
N GLN A 6 52.02 38.92 -33.85
CA GLN A 6 51.98 37.76 -32.94
C GLN A 6 50.52 37.34 -32.69
N SER A 7 50.21 36.07 -32.97
CA SER A 7 48.94 35.42 -32.62
C SER A 7 49.05 34.84 -31.20
N ILE A 8 48.18 35.27 -30.30
CA ILE A 8 48.02 34.68 -28.96
C ILE A 8 46.83 33.72 -29.03
N ILE A 9 47.09 32.41 -28.95
CA ILE A 9 46.06 31.38 -28.85
C ILE A 9 45.84 31.09 -27.37
N LEU A 10 44.69 31.48 -26.84
CA LEU A 10 44.24 31.14 -25.49
C LEU A 10 43.54 29.77 -25.54
N VAL A 11 44.15 28.73 -24.96
CA VAL A 11 43.52 27.41 -24.82
C VAL A 11 42.82 27.34 -23.47
N LEU A 12 41.49 27.43 -23.47
CA LEU A 12 40.64 27.17 -22.31
C LEU A 12 40.47 25.65 -22.17
N ILE A 13 41.12 25.07 -21.18
CA ILE A 13 40.91 23.66 -20.78
C ILE A 13 39.66 23.64 -19.87
N THR A 14 38.52 23.25 -20.43
CA THR A 14 37.31 22.92 -19.66
C THR A 14 37.47 21.53 -19.05
N TYR A 15 37.64 21.45 -17.73
CA TYR A 15 37.56 20.19 -17.00
C TYR A 15 36.10 19.74 -16.95
N LEU A 16 35.77 18.67 -17.68
CA LEU A 16 34.51 17.96 -17.50
C LEU A 16 34.61 17.11 -16.23
N VAL A 17 34.01 17.56 -15.13
CA VAL A 17 33.84 16.71 -13.94
C VAL A 17 32.71 15.74 -14.27
N ALA A 18 33.05 14.47 -14.49
CA ALA A 18 32.06 13.41 -14.58
C ALA A 18 31.40 13.23 -13.20
N SER A 19 30.13 13.62 -13.09
CA SER A 19 29.30 13.27 -11.93
C SER A 19 29.10 11.76 -11.94
N GLN A 20 29.75 11.03 -11.04
CA GLN A 20 29.41 9.64 -10.78
C GLN A 20 28.07 9.63 -10.03
N ASP A 21 27.01 9.19 -10.72
CA ASP A 21 25.74 8.87 -10.07
C ASP A 21 25.98 7.76 -9.05
N VAL A 22 26.01 8.12 -7.77
CA VAL A 22 26.04 7.14 -6.67
C VAL A 22 24.71 6.42 -6.68
N ALA A 23 24.72 5.14 -7.02
CA ALA A 23 23.51 4.32 -7.07
C ALA A 23 22.77 4.37 -5.72
N ALA A 24 21.47 4.67 -5.76
CA ALA A 24 20.65 4.77 -4.57
C ALA A 24 20.62 3.42 -3.81
N PRO A 25 20.66 3.42 -2.46
CA PRO A 25 20.60 2.21 -1.64
C PRO A 25 19.44 1.27 -1.94
N ILE A 26 18.27 1.82 -2.30
CA ILE A 26 17.07 1.08 -2.68
C ILE A 26 16.61 1.55 -4.05
N ARG A 27 16.37 0.59 -4.95
CA ARG A 27 15.73 0.82 -6.24
C ARG A 27 14.30 0.28 -6.21
N ILE A 28 13.33 1.11 -6.60
CA ILE A 28 11.93 0.68 -6.76
C ILE A 28 11.75 0.26 -8.21
N VAL A 29 11.51 -1.03 -8.43
CA VAL A 29 11.47 -1.66 -9.77
C VAL A 29 10.06 -1.69 -10.32
N TYR A 30 9.06 -1.76 -9.44
CA TYR A 30 7.65 -1.75 -9.81
C TYR A 30 6.84 -1.05 -8.72
N PRO A 31 5.80 -0.29 -9.06
CA PRO A 31 5.29 0.00 -10.42
C PRO A 31 6.24 0.89 -11.25
N SER A 32 6.15 0.78 -12.58
CA SER A 32 6.92 1.61 -13.53
C SER A 32 6.04 2.68 -14.18
N SER A 33 6.65 3.70 -14.78
CA SER A 33 5.92 4.80 -15.46
C SER A 33 4.96 4.31 -16.55
N ASP A 34 5.28 3.17 -17.17
CA ASP A 34 4.49 2.60 -18.27
C ASP A 34 3.24 1.86 -17.79
N THR A 35 3.14 1.59 -16.49
CA THR A 35 2.00 0.87 -15.91
C THR A 35 0.97 1.86 -15.33
N PRO A 36 -0.22 1.99 -15.94
CA PRO A 36 -1.24 2.89 -15.41
C PRO A 36 -1.76 2.37 -14.07
N LEU A 37 -1.66 3.19 -13.04
CA LEU A 37 -2.22 2.92 -11.72
C LEU A 37 -3.60 3.57 -11.60
N TYR A 38 -4.47 2.95 -10.80
CA TYR A 38 -5.84 3.39 -10.60
C TYR A 38 -6.14 3.55 -9.12
N ALA A 39 -6.96 4.54 -8.77
CA ALA A 39 -7.50 4.65 -7.43
C ALA A 39 -8.36 3.43 -7.06
N GLU A 40 -8.47 3.13 -5.77
CA GLU A 40 -9.27 2.00 -5.25
C GLU A 40 -8.81 0.62 -5.75
N SER A 41 -7.59 0.50 -6.28
CA SER A 41 -7.00 -0.77 -6.71
C SER A 41 -5.83 -1.21 -5.82
N LEU A 42 -5.57 -2.52 -5.84
CA LEU A 42 -4.39 -3.12 -5.23
C LEU A 42 -3.27 -3.20 -6.27
N THR A 43 -2.08 -2.75 -5.91
CA THR A 43 -0.87 -2.89 -6.72
C THR A 43 0.26 -3.46 -5.89
N ASN A 44 1.15 -4.23 -6.52
CA ASN A 44 2.37 -4.65 -5.87
C ASN A 44 3.40 -3.52 -5.90
N ILE A 45 4.33 -3.52 -4.97
CA ILE A 45 5.54 -2.70 -5.01
C ILE A 45 6.71 -3.66 -4.88
N HIS A 46 7.65 -3.56 -5.82
CA HIS A 46 8.86 -4.36 -5.82
C HIS A 46 10.07 -3.46 -5.61
N ILE A 47 10.90 -3.79 -4.64
CA ILE A 47 12.13 -3.06 -4.35
C ILE A 47 13.34 -3.99 -4.39
N GLU A 48 14.47 -3.43 -4.82
CA GLU A 48 15.78 -4.06 -4.81
C GLU A 48 16.69 -3.27 -3.86
N TYR A 49 17.39 -4.00 -2.99
CA TYR A 49 18.39 -3.42 -2.10
C TYR A 49 19.76 -3.51 -2.79
N THR A 50 20.36 -2.37 -3.09
CA THR A 50 21.71 -2.29 -3.66
C THR A 50 22.78 -2.28 -2.58
N THR A 51 22.44 -1.80 -1.37
CA THR A 51 23.32 -1.79 -0.19
C THR A 51 22.61 -2.38 1.04
N SER A 52 23.37 -2.69 2.10
CA SER A 52 22.77 -3.08 3.37
C SER A 52 22.05 -1.87 4.00
N VAL A 53 20.81 -2.10 4.43
CA VAL A 53 19.93 -1.13 5.07
C VAL A 53 19.42 -1.77 6.35
N GLN A 54 19.43 -1.02 7.44
CA GLN A 54 18.90 -1.43 8.73
C GLN A 54 18.04 -0.31 9.32
N GLY A 55 16.92 -0.67 9.94
CA GLY A 55 15.97 0.26 10.58
C GLY A 55 14.52 0.03 10.17
N ILE A 56 13.67 1.03 10.41
CA ILE A 56 12.27 0.99 9.97
C ILE A 56 12.17 1.58 8.57
N LEU A 57 11.98 0.71 7.57
CA LEU A 57 11.69 1.12 6.20
C LEU A 57 10.27 1.66 6.12
N VAL A 58 10.13 2.86 5.57
CA VAL A 58 8.87 3.54 5.30
C VAL A 58 8.74 3.74 3.80
N LEU A 59 7.64 3.26 3.25
CA LEU A 59 7.24 3.58 1.88
C LEU A 59 6.17 4.66 1.94
N SER A 60 6.37 5.74 1.19
CA SER A 60 5.43 6.84 1.12
C SER A 60 5.22 7.32 -0.31
N LEU A 61 4.03 7.83 -0.59
CA LEU A 61 3.73 8.53 -1.83
C LEU A 61 3.97 10.02 -1.62
N ALA A 62 4.80 10.62 -2.47
CA ALA A 62 5.19 12.02 -2.36
C ALA A 62 5.45 12.64 -3.74
N SER A 63 5.77 13.94 -3.76
CA SER A 63 6.33 14.56 -4.96
C SER A 63 7.68 13.92 -5.31
N CYS A 64 7.95 13.79 -6.60
CA CYS A 64 9.23 13.33 -7.13
C CYS A 64 10.38 14.30 -6.84
N LYS A 65 10.06 15.56 -6.54
CA LYS A 65 11.06 16.54 -6.09
C LYS A 65 11.32 16.36 -4.59
N VAL A 66 12.61 16.37 -4.22
CA VAL A 66 13.05 16.20 -2.82
C VAL A 66 12.59 17.36 -1.93
N ASP A 67 12.39 18.53 -2.53
CA ASP A 67 12.26 19.82 -1.84
C ASP A 67 10.81 20.24 -1.58
N SER A 68 10.01 19.39 -0.94
CA SER A 68 8.62 19.76 -0.70
C SER A 68 8.14 19.27 0.65
N GLN A 69 7.77 20.23 1.51
CA GLN A 69 6.93 20.11 2.71
C GLN A 69 5.51 19.59 2.38
N VAL A 70 5.38 18.72 1.37
CA VAL A 70 4.13 18.16 0.91
C VAL A 70 3.80 16.98 1.82
N MET A 71 2.53 16.86 2.18
CA MET A 71 2.02 15.68 2.89
C MET A 71 2.46 14.40 2.20
N HIS A 72 3.31 13.62 2.85
CA HIS A 72 3.60 12.24 2.48
C HIS A 72 2.42 11.37 2.86
N GLN A 73 1.85 10.65 1.90
CA GLN A 73 0.90 9.59 2.22
C GLN A 73 1.70 8.32 2.50
N VAL A 74 1.75 7.92 3.78
CA VAL A 74 2.40 6.65 4.16
C VAL A 74 1.65 5.48 3.55
N ILE A 75 2.38 4.66 2.77
CA ILE A 75 1.89 3.41 2.18
C ILE A 75 2.00 2.30 3.23
N GLY A 76 3.15 2.19 3.88
CA GLY A 76 3.42 1.17 4.89
C GLY A 76 4.77 1.36 5.59
N LYS A 77 4.97 0.60 6.66
CA LYS A 77 6.20 0.54 7.44
C LYS A 77 6.57 -0.92 7.71
N THR A 78 7.85 -1.24 7.71
CA THR A 78 8.37 -2.56 8.08
C THR A 78 9.74 -2.41 8.71
N GLU A 79 10.11 -3.33 9.58
CA GLU A 79 11.50 -3.44 10.04
C GLU A 79 12.34 -4.14 8.97
N VAL A 80 13.56 -3.64 8.76
CA VAL A 80 14.53 -4.20 7.84
C VAL A 80 15.84 -4.40 8.59
N SER A 81 16.42 -5.58 8.43
CA SER A 81 17.70 -5.98 9.02
C SER A 81 18.52 -6.77 7.99
N ASP A 82 19.72 -7.21 8.34
CA ASP A 82 20.50 -8.05 7.42
C ASP A 82 19.86 -9.42 7.14
N THR A 83 19.05 -9.93 8.06
CA THR A 83 18.35 -11.21 7.93
C THR A 83 16.94 -11.08 7.35
N GLU A 84 16.29 -9.92 7.53
CA GLU A 84 14.91 -9.69 7.12
C GLU A 84 14.83 -8.50 6.16
N LYS A 85 14.79 -8.80 4.85
CA LYS A 85 14.74 -7.80 3.76
C LYS A 85 13.56 -8.07 2.83
N PRO A 86 12.33 -7.67 3.21
CA PRO A 86 11.17 -7.82 2.34
C PRO A 86 11.37 -7.01 1.05
N THR A 87 11.17 -7.66 -0.10
CA THR A 87 11.33 -7.05 -1.44
C THR A 87 10.00 -6.81 -2.14
N ARG A 88 8.90 -7.34 -1.60
CA ARG A 88 7.55 -7.27 -2.18
C ARG A 88 6.57 -6.72 -1.16
N PHE A 89 5.82 -5.71 -1.57
CA PHE A 89 4.77 -5.09 -0.76
C PHE A 89 3.49 -5.02 -1.56
N VAL A 90 2.36 -4.92 -0.86
CA VAL A 90 1.05 -4.70 -1.47
C VAL A 90 0.55 -3.34 -1.04
N TRP A 91 0.13 -2.53 -2.00
CA TRP A 91 -0.34 -1.17 -1.80
C TRP A 91 -1.78 -1.04 -2.27
N LEU A 92 -2.68 -0.65 -1.35
CA LEU A 92 -4.02 -0.19 -1.67
C LEU A 92 -4.01 1.31 -1.97
N ILE A 93 -4.25 1.67 -3.23
CA ILE A 93 -4.26 3.05 -3.69
C ILE A 93 -5.57 3.71 -3.25
N LYS A 94 -5.52 4.63 -2.29
CA LYS A 94 -6.74 5.29 -1.77
C LYS A 94 -7.28 6.36 -2.71
N ASN A 95 -6.42 7.27 -3.14
CA ASN A 95 -6.79 8.44 -3.94
C ASN A 95 -6.03 8.44 -5.25
N GLY A 96 -6.72 8.76 -6.34
CA GLY A 96 -6.10 9.02 -7.64
C GLY A 96 -5.96 10.51 -7.87
N SER A 97 -4.86 10.89 -8.51
CA SER A 97 -4.66 12.24 -9.04
C SER A 97 -3.95 12.14 -10.36
N GLU A 98 -4.40 12.88 -11.38
CA GLU A 98 -3.70 12.98 -12.66
C GLU A 98 -2.33 13.67 -12.56
N LYS A 99 -1.91 14.07 -11.35
CA LYS A 99 -0.58 14.58 -11.05
C LYS A 99 0.40 13.43 -10.88
N GLU A 100 1.61 13.63 -11.38
CA GLU A 100 2.73 12.72 -11.17
C GLU A 100 3.13 12.68 -9.68
N ALA A 101 3.28 11.46 -9.16
CA ALA A 101 3.75 11.19 -7.82
C ALA A 101 4.81 10.08 -7.85
N CYS A 102 5.71 10.09 -6.88
CA CYS A 102 6.74 9.07 -6.75
C CYS A 102 6.60 8.32 -5.43
N ILE A 103 6.93 7.04 -5.45
CA ILE A 103 7.13 6.25 -4.24
C ILE A 103 8.52 6.58 -3.70
N ARG A 104 8.57 6.94 -2.42
CA ARG A 104 9.79 7.25 -1.68
C ARG A 104 10.01 6.16 -0.64
N ALA A 105 11.21 5.59 -0.67
CA ALA A 105 11.71 4.70 0.38
C ALA A 105 12.59 5.52 1.32
N SER A 106 12.23 5.57 2.59
CA SER A 106 13.04 6.17 3.65
C SER A 106 13.24 5.17 4.79
N VAL A 107 14.33 5.33 5.53
CA VAL A 107 14.59 4.56 6.75
C VAL A 107 14.59 5.49 7.95
N ILE A 108 13.92 5.08 9.01
CA ILE A 108 13.93 5.76 10.30
C ILE A 108 14.86 5.00 11.23
N ASN A 109 15.91 5.69 11.68
CA ASN A 109 16.86 5.21 12.67
C ASN A 109 16.83 6.16 13.88
N GLY A 110 16.04 5.80 14.89
CA GLY A 110 15.73 6.69 16.00
C GLY A 110 14.88 7.87 15.53
N GLU A 111 15.41 9.10 15.64
CA GLU A 111 14.72 10.33 15.23
C GLU A 111 15.07 10.80 13.81
N ILE A 112 16.03 10.16 13.15
CA ILE A 112 16.52 10.58 11.84
C ILE A 112 15.84 9.78 10.74
N GLU A 113 15.17 10.48 9.81
CA GLU A 113 14.64 9.91 8.58
C GLU A 113 15.61 10.17 7.43
N THR A 114 16.10 9.10 6.79
CA THR A 114 17.01 9.18 5.64
C THR A 114 16.35 8.60 4.40
N ILE A 115 16.37 9.32 3.28
CA ILE A 115 15.83 8.85 2.01
C ILE A 115 16.83 7.87 1.36
N LEU A 116 16.35 6.69 1.00
CA LEU A 116 17.14 5.61 0.42
C LEU A 116 16.89 5.40 -1.07
N GLY A 117 15.76 5.87 -1.57
CA GLY A 117 15.40 5.71 -2.98
C GLY A 117 14.10 6.43 -3.32
N ILE A 118 13.97 6.81 -4.59
CA ILE A 118 12.78 7.40 -5.17
C ILE A 118 12.47 6.64 -6.47
N SER A 119 11.21 6.30 -6.70
CA SER A 119 10.77 5.65 -7.93
C SER A 119 10.77 6.62 -9.11
N GLU A 120 10.52 6.07 -10.29
CA GLU A 120 10.07 6.86 -11.44
C GLU A 120 8.74 7.57 -11.15
N ALA A 121 8.42 8.59 -11.94
CA ALA A 121 7.16 9.30 -11.85
C ALA A 121 5.99 8.40 -12.24
N LEU A 122 5.05 8.25 -11.32
CA LEU A 122 3.85 7.43 -11.48
C LEU A 122 2.64 8.32 -11.71
N THR A 123 1.78 7.93 -12.64
CA THR A 123 0.49 8.57 -12.85
C THR A 123 -0.62 7.69 -12.25
N ILE A 124 -1.32 8.21 -11.24
CA ILE A 124 -2.41 7.49 -10.57
C ILE A 124 -3.74 8.04 -11.04
N ARG A 125 -4.38 7.34 -11.96
CA ARG A 125 -5.65 7.80 -12.53
C ARG A 125 -6.78 7.65 -11.50
N PRO A 126 -7.69 8.63 -11.40
CA PRO A 126 -8.93 8.40 -10.68
C PRO A 126 -9.69 7.25 -11.36
N THR A 127 -10.28 6.37 -10.57
CA THR A 127 -11.17 5.36 -11.12
C THR A 127 -12.43 6.08 -11.61
N LEU A 128 -12.62 6.10 -12.93
CA LEU A 128 -13.86 6.55 -13.52
C LEU A 128 -14.94 5.59 -13.02
N LYS A 129 -15.73 6.04 -12.04
CA LYS A 129 -16.99 5.38 -11.74
C LYS A 129 -17.78 5.45 -13.03
N LYS A 130 -17.86 4.32 -13.75
CA LYS A 130 -18.80 4.16 -14.85
C LYS A 130 -20.13 4.67 -14.28
N ARG A 131 -20.74 5.64 -14.94
CA ARG A 131 -22.11 6.06 -14.64
C ARG A 131 -23.01 4.90 -15.03
N SER A 132 -22.96 3.81 -14.25
CA SER A 132 -23.98 2.80 -14.26
C SER A 132 -25.22 3.50 -13.70
N GLU A 133 -26.34 3.30 -14.37
CA GLU A 133 -27.63 3.51 -13.73
C GLU A 133 -27.64 2.66 -12.45
N ASN A 134 -27.37 3.32 -11.33
CA ASN A 134 -27.67 2.96 -9.95
C ASN A 134 -28.19 1.52 -9.72
N ARG A 135 -27.34 0.50 -9.89
CA ARG A 135 -27.67 -0.92 -9.60
C ARG A 135 -26.52 -1.73 -8.99
N GLU A 136 -25.41 -1.13 -8.59
CA GLU A 136 -24.28 -1.83 -7.94
C GLU A 136 -24.08 -1.41 -6.47
N SER A 137 -25.12 -1.56 -5.65
CA SER A 137 -24.96 -1.51 -4.18
C SER A 137 -25.95 -2.41 -3.43
N PHE A 138 -26.47 -3.45 -4.06
CA PHE A 138 -27.17 -4.49 -3.32
C PHE A 138 -26.15 -5.57 -2.94
N PHE A 139 -25.88 -5.66 -1.64
CA PHE A 139 -25.10 -6.77 -1.09
C PHE A 139 -25.84 -8.08 -1.38
N ASP A 140 -25.25 -8.92 -2.21
CA ASP A 140 -25.75 -10.27 -2.47
C ASP A 140 -25.31 -11.20 -1.33
N ALA A 141 -26.13 -11.21 -0.27
CA ALA A 141 -25.91 -12.04 0.91
C ALA A 141 -25.88 -13.54 0.57
N VAL A 142 -26.57 -13.96 -0.49
CA VAL A 142 -26.63 -15.37 -0.91
C VAL A 142 -25.31 -15.78 -1.55
N LYS A 143 -24.79 -14.97 -2.47
CA LYS A 143 -23.47 -15.18 -3.06
C LYS A 143 -22.38 -15.18 -1.99
N TYR A 144 -22.40 -14.17 -1.10
CA TYR A 144 -21.43 -14.06 -0.02
C TYR A 144 -21.41 -15.29 0.90
N HIS A 145 -22.58 -15.82 1.30
CA HIS A 145 -22.61 -17.01 2.14
C HIS A 145 -22.23 -18.31 1.42
N ARG A 146 -22.60 -18.49 0.14
CA ARG A 146 -22.15 -19.68 -0.61
C ARG A 146 -20.63 -19.76 -0.73
N GLU A 147 -19.97 -18.62 -0.91
CA GLU A 147 -18.51 -18.54 -1.04
C GLU A 147 -17.78 -18.71 0.30
N GLN A 148 -18.41 -18.34 1.42
CA GLN A 148 -17.84 -18.48 2.77
C GLN A 148 -18.01 -19.89 3.37
N VAL A 149 -19.08 -20.63 3.00
CA VAL A 149 -19.35 -21.99 3.53
C VAL A 149 -18.26 -23.01 3.13
N SER A 150 -17.47 -22.75 2.08
CA SER A 150 -16.33 -23.61 1.71
C SER A 150 -15.00 -23.25 2.38
N ALA A 151 -14.93 -22.14 3.13
CA ALA A 151 -13.73 -21.70 3.84
C ALA A 151 -13.91 -21.89 5.35
N SER A 152 -13.97 -23.15 5.77
CA SER A 152 -13.94 -23.53 7.18
C SER A 152 -12.53 -23.30 7.75
N ASP A 153 -12.20 -22.04 8.05
CA ASP A 153 -11.07 -21.66 8.92
C ASP A 153 -11.29 -20.22 9.42
N MET A 154 -12.34 -20.03 10.23
CA MET A 154 -12.47 -18.82 11.04
C MET A 154 -11.79 -19.07 12.39
N PHE A 155 -10.54 -18.64 12.48
CA PHE A 155 -9.74 -18.69 13.70
C PHE A 155 -10.26 -17.63 14.69
N VAL A 156 -10.93 -18.05 15.75
CA VAL A 156 -11.35 -17.16 16.86
C VAL A 156 -10.27 -17.20 17.93
N VAL A 157 -9.47 -16.14 18.01
CA VAL A 157 -8.61 -15.85 19.16
C VAL A 157 -9.26 -14.73 19.96
N ASP A 158 -10.13 -15.09 20.91
CA ASP A 158 -10.30 -14.30 22.12
C ASP A 158 -10.80 -15.21 23.25
N ASP A 159 -9.97 -15.36 24.28
CA ASP A 159 -10.14 -16.20 25.48
C ASP A 159 -11.15 -15.59 26.47
N ARG A 160 -12.26 -15.05 25.95
CA ARG A 160 -13.33 -14.47 26.78
C ARG A 160 -14.59 -15.29 26.60
N LYS A 161 -14.78 -16.25 27.51
CA LYS A 161 -16.03 -17.01 27.74
C LYS A 161 -17.21 -16.06 28.02
N LYS A 162 -17.75 -15.45 26.98
CA LYS A 162 -18.95 -14.61 27.05
C LYS A 162 -20.07 -15.31 26.31
N THR A 163 -21.16 -15.57 27.02
CA THR A 163 -22.39 -16.11 26.45
C THR A 163 -23.18 -15.00 25.78
N ILE A 164 -23.62 -15.23 24.53
CA ILE A 164 -24.38 -14.26 23.73
C ILE A 164 -25.87 -14.54 23.87
N GLY A 165 -26.65 -13.54 24.30
CA GLY A 165 -28.11 -13.63 24.35
C GLY A 165 -28.77 -13.20 23.04
N ILE A 166 -29.66 -14.03 22.50
CA ILE A 166 -30.50 -13.75 21.32
C ILE A 166 -31.94 -13.64 21.80
N VAL A 167 -32.62 -12.52 21.48
CA VAL A 167 -34.03 -12.32 21.82
C VAL A 167 -34.88 -12.53 20.56
N GLY A 168 -35.69 -13.58 20.56
CA GLY A 168 -36.54 -14.00 19.45
C GLY A 168 -35.98 -15.20 18.68
N ALA A 169 -36.77 -16.27 18.56
CA ALA A 169 -36.47 -17.51 17.83
C ALA A 169 -37.14 -17.57 16.45
N GLY A 170 -37.31 -16.43 15.79
CA GLY A 170 -37.65 -16.35 14.37
C GLY A 170 -36.46 -16.70 13.46
N ILE A 171 -36.66 -16.65 12.14
CA ILE A 171 -35.61 -17.00 11.16
C ILE A 171 -34.30 -16.22 11.38
N GLY A 172 -34.39 -14.92 11.70
CA GLY A 172 -33.21 -14.10 12.00
C GLY A 172 -32.44 -14.60 13.22
N GLY A 173 -33.13 -14.86 14.34
CA GLY A 173 -32.51 -15.33 15.57
C GLY A 173 -31.93 -16.73 15.45
N LEU A 174 -32.65 -17.65 14.78
CA LEU A 174 -32.16 -19.00 14.51
C LEU A 174 -30.96 -19.00 13.57
N PHE A 175 -30.93 -18.12 12.57
CA PHE A 175 -29.79 -17.99 11.67
C PHE A 175 -28.56 -17.44 12.39
N SER A 176 -28.72 -16.41 13.23
CA SER A 176 -27.64 -15.90 14.08
C SER A 176 -27.10 -16.98 15.02
N ALA A 177 -27.97 -17.77 15.65
CA ALA A 177 -27.59 -18.89 16.50
C ALA A 177 -26.75 -19.95 15.75
N LEU A 178 -27.11 -20.25 14.50
CA LEU A 178 -26.34 -21.15 13.64
C LEU A 178 -24.94 -20.61 13.37
N LEU A 179 -24.80 -19.32 13.07
CA LEU A 179 -23.50 -18.68 12.83
C LEU A 179 -22.61 -18.71 14.07
N LEU A 180 -23.17 -18.38 15.25
CA LEU A 180 -22.44 -18.42 16.52
C LEU A 180 -21.97 -19.84 16.86
N LYS A 181 -22.85 -20.84 16.62
CA LYS A 181 -22.50 -22.25 16.80
C LYS A 181 -21.34 -22.67 15.89
N SER A 182 -21.36 -22.29 14.62
CA SER A 182 -20.28 -22.58 13.66
C SER A 182 -18.96 -21.89 14.03
N ALA A 183 -19.04 -20.72 14.68
CA ALA A 183 -17.87 -20.01 15.21
C ALA A 183 -17.37 -20.53 16.57
N GLY A 184 -18.01 -21.56 17.15
CA GLY A 184 -17.63 -22.12 18.44
C GLY A 184 -17.94 -21.20 19.64
N LEU A 185 -18.91 -20.30 19.50
CA LEU A 185 -19.31 -19.35 20.53
C LEU A 185 -20.56 -19.82 21.28
N ASP A 186 -20.57 -19.63 22.60
CA ASP A 186 -21.72 -19.95 23.46
C ASP A 186 -22.85 -18.92 23.31
N PHE A 187 -24.10 -19.38 23.26
CA PHE A 187 -25.28 -18.52 23.15
C PHE A 187 -26.52 -19.10 23.83
N GLU A 188 -27.48 -18.22 24.12
CA GLU A 188 -28.82 -18.56 24.62
C GLU A 188 -29.88 -17.82 23.79
N ILE A 189 -31.01 -18.47 23.51
CA ILE A 189 -32.15 -17.86 22.80
C ILE A 189 -33.33 -17.72 23.77
N LEU A 190 -33.85 -16.50 23.89
CA LEU A 190 -35.05 -16.18 24.65
C LEU A 190 -36.19 -15.89 23.68
N GLU A 191 -37.19 -16.78 23.65
CA GLU A 191 -38.38 -16.62 22.81
C GLU A 191 -39.59 -16.37 23.70
N ALA A 192 -40.39 -15.37 23.34
CA ALA A 192 -41.57 -14.99 24.11
C ALA A 192 -42.74 -15.96 23.91
N SER A 193 -42.82 -16.60 22.75
CA SER A 193 -43.87 -17.57 22.42
C SER A 193 -43.48 -19.00 22.79
N ASN A 194 -44.44 -19.92 22.64
CA ASN A 194 -44.25 -21.36 22.81
C ASN A 194 -43.88 -22.07 21.49
N ARG A 195 -43.44 -21.33 20.47
CA ARG A 195 -43.08 -21.86 19.16
C ARG A 195 -41.86 -21.14 18.59
N ILE A 196 -41.27 -21.72 17.55
CA ILE A 196 -40.16 -21.14 16.79
C ILE A 196 -40.59 -20.84 15.35
N GLY A 197 -39.75 -20.09 14.63
CA GLY A 197 -39.96 -19.68 13.23
C GLY A 197 -40.67 -18.35 13.09
#